data_AF-A0A7S0WGQ7-F1
#
_entry.id   AF-A0A7S0WGQ7-F1
#
_cell.length_a   1.000
_cell.length_b   1.000
_cell.length_c   1.000
_cell.angle_alpha   90.00
_cell.angle_beta   90.00
_cell.angle_gamma   90.00
#
_symmetry.space_group_name_H-M   'P 1'
#
loop_
_entity.id
_entity.type
_entity.pdbx_description
1 polymer ?
#
loop_
_entity_poly.entity_id
_entity_poly.type
_entity_poly.pdbx_seq_one_letter_code
_entity_poly.pdbx_strand_id
1 'polypeptide(L)'
;FLNEERPIQTLRQILTRLRETYCGTIGYEYMHIQDRDQCNWLRERIETERKKQYAPERKKILLDRLGWGEMFENFLSNKYSAAKRFGLEGCESLVPGFKEIIDKAAEMGVEAITIGMPHRGRLNVLANVVRKPLQTIFNEFKGGPKLKEELGNESSSYTGSGDVKYHLGTSFDRPTLRGGQIHLSLVANPSHLEAVNTVVTGKTRAKQFYNKDPHGDKSMAVLLHGDGAFSGQGIVYETLDMSKLP
;
A
#
# COMPACT_ATOMS: atom_id res chain seq x y z
N PHE A 1 -15.45 21.68 16.47
CA PHE A 1 -16.04 23.04 16.63
C PHE A 1 -16.42 23.34 18.10
N LEU A 2 -15.71 22.72 19.06
CA LEU A 2 -16.17 22.53 20.45
C LEU A 2 -15.22 23.15 21.50
N ASN A 3 -14.42 24.14 21.12
CA ASN A 3 -13.56 24.82 22.10
C ASN A 3 -14.31 26.05 22.63
N GLU A 4 -14.53 26.09 23.94
CA GLU A 4 -15.35 27.10 24.66
C GLU A 4 -14.81 28.53 24.51
N GLU A 5 -13.53 28.70 24.19
CA GLU A 5 -12.87 30.01 24.08
C GLU A 5 -12.85 30.60 22.65
N ARG A 6 -13.61 30.04 21.69
CA ARG A 6 -13.59 30.57 20.32
C ARG A 6 -14.47 31.81 20.14
N PRO A 7 -14.02 32.81 19.35
CA PRO A 7 -14.81 33.99 19.04
C PRO A 7 -16.11 33.60 18.31
N ILE A 8 -17.18 34.35 18.57
CA ILE A 8 -18.50 34.17 17.94
C ILE A 8 -18.34 34.15 16.41
N GLN A 9 -18.85 33.09 15.77
CA GLN A 9 -18.83 32.93 14.32
C GLN A 9 -20.22 33.13 13.73
N THR A 10 -20.28 33.80 12.58
CA THR A 10 -21.52 33.88 11.79
C THR A 10 -21.89 32.52 11.20
N LEU A 11 -23.17 32.26 10.97
CA LEU A 11 -23.63 31.05 10.28
C LEU A 11 -22.93 30.85 8.92
N ARG A 12 -22.66 31.95 8.20
CA ARG A 12 -21.92 31.93 6.93
C ARG A 12 -20.51 31.36 7.11
N GLN A 13 -19.77 31.80 8.12
CA GLN A 13 -18.42 31.28 8.40
C GLN A 13 -18.44 29.79 8.76
N ILE A 14 -19.43 29.36 9.54
CA ILE A 14 -19.62 27.95 9.90
C ILE A 14 -19.85 27.10 8.65
N LEU A 15 -20.79 27.50 7.79
CA LEU A 15 -21.09 26.77 6.55
C LEU A 15 -19.90 26.71 5.59
N THR A 16 -19.17 27.82 5.44
CA THR A 16 -17.95 27.85 4.62
C THR A 16 -16.94 26.82 5.13
N ARG A 17 -16.66 26.81 6.43
CA ARG A 17 -15.70 25.87 7.02
C ARG A 17 -16.15 24.40 6.86
N LEU A 18 -17.44 24.11 7.07
CA LEU A 18 -17.96 22.75 6.89
C LEU A 18 -17.83 22.29 5.43
N ARG A 19 -18.15 23.15 4.46
CA ARG A 19 -17.97 22.85 3.03
C ARG A 19 -16.50 22.65 2.67
N GLU A 20 -15.61 23.49 3.18
CA GLU A 20 -14.16 23.33 2.96
C GLU A 20 -13.61 22.03 3.55
N THR A 21 -14.21 21.54 4.64
CA THR A 21 -13.77 20.34 5.37
C THR A 21 -14.33 19.06 4.75
N TYR A 22 -15.65 19.03 4.46
CA TYR A 22 -16.37 17.80 4.07
C TYR A 22 -16.74 17.71 2.59
N CYS A 23 -16.58 18.79 1.82
CA CYS A 23 -16.91 18.84 0.38
C CYS A 23 -15.68 19.18 -0.48
N GLY A 24 -14.48 18.88 0.03
CA GLY A 24 -13.22 19.05 -0.69
C GLY A 24 -12.87 17.86 -1.59
N THR A 25 -11.58 17.65 -1.83
CA THR A 25 -11.06 16.51 -2.60
C THR A 25 -10.98 15.20 -1.80
N ILE A 26 -11.31 15.25 -0.50
CA ILE A 26 -11.33 14.10 0.40
C ILE A 26 -12.72 14.03 1.02
N GLY A 27 -13.42 12.91 0.80
CA GLY A 27 -14.67 12.59 1.47
C GLY A 27 -14.42 11.75 2.72
N TYR A 28 -15.17 12.01 3.79
CA TYR A 28 -15.07 11.26 5.05
C TYR A 28 -16.40 10.59 5.36
N GLU A 29 -16.38 9.27 5.46
CA GLU A 29 -17.50 8.48 5.96
C GLU A 29 -17.06 7.77 7.24
N TYR A 30 -17.59 8.20 8.38
CA TYR A 30 -17.24 7.64 9.68
C TYR A 30 -18.43 7.53 10.64
N MET A 31 -19.55 8.17 10.30
CA MET A 31 -20.74 8.19 11.16
C MET A 31 -21.45 6.83 11.26
N HIS A 32 -21.03 5.84 10.45
CA HIS A 32 -21.46 4.44 10.56
C HIS A 32 -20.76 3.69 11.70
N ILE A 33 -19.69 4.25 12.29
CA ILE A 33 -18.99 3.67 13.43
C ILE A 33 -19.87 3.82 14.67
N GLN A 34 -20.11 2.73 15.39
CA GLN A 34 -20.96 2.71 16.58
C GLN A 34 -20.31 3.41 17.80
N ASP A 35 -18.99 3.36 17.87
CA ASP A 35 -18.20 3.95 18.96
C ASP A 35 -18.15 5.49 18.81
N ARG A 36 -18.74 6.19 19.79
CA ARG A 36 -18.81 7.64 19.81
C ARG A 36 -17.45 8.29 20.04
N ASP A 37 -16.56 7.67 20.81
CA ASP A 37 -15.24 8.22 21.10
C ASP A 37 -14.36 8.15 19.85
N GLN A 38 -14.45 7.07 19.07
CA GLN A 38 -13.81 6.98 17.76
C GLN A 38 -14.36 8.03 16.79
N CYS A 39 -15.68 8.24 16.76
CA CYS A 39 -16.29 9.29 15.93
C CYS A 39 -15.83 10.70 16.35
N ASN A 40 -15.77 10.98 17.64
CA ASN A 40 -15.33 12.28 18.16
C ASN A 40 -13.85 12.52 17.87
N TRP A 41 -13.01 11.49 18.00
CA TRP A 41 -11.59 11.57 17.65
C TRP A 41 -11.38 11.84 16.15
N LEU A 42 -12.14 11.17 15.28
CA LEU A 42 -12.10 11.44 13.84
C LEU A 42 -12.56 12.87 13.53
N ARG A 43 -13.69 13.29 14.11
CA ARG A 43 -14.20 14.65 13.96
C ARG A 43 -13.18 15.69 14.41
N GLU A 44 -12.53 15.50 15.55
CA GLU A 44 -11.52 16.41 16.07
C GLU A 44 -10.37 16.56 15.07
N ARG A 45 -9.86 15.46 14.51
CA ARG A 45 -8.78 15.51 13.52
C ARG A 45 -9.21 16.17 12.22
N ILE A 46 -10.35 15.76 11.67
CA ILE A 46 -10.88 16.26 10.40
C ILE A 46 -11.17 17.76 10.49
N GLU A 47 -11.82 18.23 11.55
CA GLU A 47 -12.22 19.64 11.70
C GLU A 47 -11.10 20.56 12.19
N THR A 48 -10.05 20.01 12.81
CA THR A 48 -8.92 20.78 13.35
C THR A 48 -7.77 20.91 12.35
N GLU A 49 -7.57 19.91 11.50
CA GLU A 49 -6.53 19.94 10.48
C GLU A 49 -6.88 20.99 9.41
N ARG A 50 -6.36 22.22 9.60
CA ARG A 50 -6.30 23.20 8.52
C ARG A 50 -5.53 22.56 7.37
N LYS A 51 -5.97 22.77 6.12
CA LYS A 51 -5.27 22.31 4.89
C LYS A 51 -3.76 22.40 5.08
N LYS A 52 -3.12 21.26 5.33
CA LYS A 52 -1.70 21.20 5.69
C LYS A 52 -0.92 21.71 4.49
N GLN A 53 -0.38 22.91 4.58
CA GLN A 53 0.47 23.44 3.53
C GLN A 53 1.83 22.78 3.66
N TYR A 54 2.07 21.75 2.85
CA TYR A 54 3.40 21.17 2.74
C TYR A 54 4.41 22.23 2.31
N ALA A 55 5.58 22.22 2.95
CA ALA A 55 6.72 23.01 2.52
C ALA A 55 7.06 22.70 1.04
N PRO A 56 7.58 23.68 0.26
CA PRO A 56 7.95 23.47 -1.14
C PRO A 56 8.85 22.24 -1.37
N GLU A 57 9.79 21.98 -0.45
CA GLU A 57 10.72 20.86 -0.48
C GLU A 57 9.97 19.53 -0.43
N ARG A 58 8.96 19.45 0.44
CA ARG A 58 8.12 18.27 0.58
C ARG A 58 7.28 18.03 -0.68
N LYS A 59 6.75 19.09 -1.30
CA LYS A 59 6.03 18.98 -2.57
C LYS A 59 6.93 18.46 -3.69
N LYS A 60 8.20 18.90 -3.75
CA LYS A 60 9.19 18.37 -4.71
C LYS A 60 9.44 16.88 -4.52
N ILE A 61 9.55 16.39 -3.28
CA ILE A 61 9.70 14.96 -2.99
C ILE A 61 8.48 14.15 -3.47
N LEU A 62 7.27 14.66 -3.23
CA LEU A 62 6.04 14.00 -3.69
C LEU A 62 5.95 13.96 -5.22
N LEU A 63 6.32 15.07 -5.88
CA LEU A 63 6.38 15.15 -7.34
C LEU A 63 7.43 14.18 -7.91
N ASP A 64 8.62 14.11 -7.31
CA ASP A 64 9.67 13.16 -7.71
C ASP A 64 9.15 11.71 -7.63
N ARG A 65 8.53 11.33 -6.51
CA ARG A 65 7.93 9.99 -6.33
C ARG A 65 6.84 9.68 -7.35
N LEU A 66 6.02 10.67 -7.72
CA LEU A 66 5.00 10.53 -8.75
C LEU A 66 5.65 10.35 -10.14
N GLY A 67 6.67 11.16 -10.45
CA GLY A 67 7.46 11.06 -11.68
C GLY A 67 8.13 9.70 -11.84
N TRP A 68 8.68 9.11 -10.78
CA TRP A 68 9.21 7.74 -10.81
C TRP A 68 8.14 6.70 -11.17
N GLY A 69 6.91 6.88 -10.69
CA GLY A 69 5.77 6.04 -11.04
C GLY A 69 5.46 6.11 -12.54
N GLU A 70 5.30 7.32 -13.07
CA GLU A 70 4.98 7.58 -14.47
C GLU A 70 6.10 7.14 -15.43
N MET A 71 7.35 7.51 -15.13
CA MET A 71 8.51 7.17 -15.96
C MET A 71 8.71 5.66 -16.08
N PHE A 72 8.44 4.91 -15.01
CA PHE A 72 8.51 3.45 -15.04
C PHE A 72 7.48 2.84 -15.99
N GLU A 73 6.24 3.30 -15.96
CA GLU A 73 5.21 2.83 -16.90
C GLU A 73 5.54 3.20 -18.35
N ASN A 74 5.98 4.45 -18.59
CA ASN A 74 6.41 4.90 -19.90
C ASN A 74 7.57 4.06 -20.45
N PHE A 75 8.56 3.73 -19.60
CA PHE A 75 9.65 2.85 -19.98
C PHE A 75 9.15 1.46 -20.38
N LEU A 76 8.29 0.84 -19.56
CA LEU A 76 7.75 -0.49 -19.85
C LEU A 76 6.92 -0.50 -21.13
N SER A 77 6.10 0.54 -21.35
CA SER A 77 5.29 0.71 -22.56
C SER A 77 6.16 0.80 -23.82
N ASN A 78 7.26 1.55 -23.75
CA ASN A 78 8.18 1.70 -24.88
C ASN A 78 9.03 0.45 -25.14
N LYS A 79 9.57 -0.17 -24.08
CA LYS A 79 10.51 -1.30 -24.22
C LYS A 79 9.82 -2.64 -24.47
N TYR A 80 8.64 -2.82 -23.89
CA TYR A 80 7.88 -4.07 -23.90
C TYR A 80 6.45 -3.85 -24.40
N SER A 81 6.30 -3.20 -25.55
CA SER A 81 5.03 -2.77 -26.11
C SER A 81 3.99 -3.88 -26.29
N ALA A 82 4.42 -5.10 -26.61
CA ALA A 82 3.53 -6.25 -26.77
C ALA A 82 3.16 -6.96 -25.45
N ALA A 83 3.81 -6.60 -24.33
CA ALA A 83 3.62 -7.29 -23.06
C ALA A 83 2.47 -6.70 -22.24
N LYS A 84 1.54 -7.55 -21.80
CA LYS A 84 0.55 -7.17 -20.76
C LYS A 84 1.28 -6.90 -19.44
N ARG A 85 1.06 -5.71 -18.88
CA ARG A 85 1.72 -5.22 -17.64
C ARG A 85 0.77 -4.88 -16.50
N PHE A 86 -0.50 -4.58 -16.79
CA PHE A 86 -1.47 -4.06 -15.82
C PHE A 86 -0.93 -2.83 -15.04
N GLY A 87 -0.51 -1.81 -15.79
CA GLY A 87 0.20 -0.65 -15.26
C GLY A 87 -0.64 0.20 -14.29
N LEU A 88 0.03 1.18 -13.69
CA LEU A 88 -0.53 2.11 -12.71
C LEU A 88 -1.00 3.43 -13.33
N GLU A 89 -1.08 3.53 -14.67
CA GLU A 89 -1.40 4.80 -15.34
C GLU A 89 -2.76 5.36 -14.88
N GLY A 90 -2.77 6.63 -14.44
CA GLY A 90 -3.92 7.30 -13.84
C GLY A 90 -4.13 7.05 -12.34
N CYS A 91 -3.29 6.24 -11.70
CA CYS A 91 -3.31 5.91 -10.28
C CYS A 91 -1.93 6.12 -9.61
N GLU A 92 -1.08 6.95 -10.19
CA GLU A 92 0.32 7.14 -9.79
C GLU A 92 0.48 7.68 -8.37
N SER A 93 -0.55 8.36 -7.84
CA SER A 93 -0.62 8.83 -6.45
C SER A 93 -0.48 7.70 -5.42
N LEU A 94 -0.72 6.44 -5.83
CA LEU A 94 -0.45 5.26 -5.02
C LEU A 94 1.03 5.18 -4.60
N VAL A 95 1.98 5.53 -5.47
CA VAL A 95 3.42 5.43 -5.16
C VAL A 95 3.84 6.36 -4.03
N PRO A 96 3.62 7.70 -4.09
CA PRO A 96 3.93 8.57 -2.97
C PRO A 96 3.08 8.21 -1.74
N GLY A 97 1.79 7.93 -1.89
CA GLY A 97 0.90 7.58 -0.79
C GLY A 97 1.35 6.35 -0.02
N PHE A 98 1.72 5.26 -0.71
CA PHE A 98 2.16 4.05 -0.06
C PHE A 98 3.53 4.22 0.61
N LYS A 99 4.44 4.99 0.00
CA LYS A 99 5.72 5.33 0.65
C LYS A 99 5.50 6.16 1.92
N GLU A 100 4.51 7.06 1.93
CA GLU A 100 4.12 7.79 3.14
C GLU A 100 3.55 6.89 4.23
N ILE A 101 2.72 5.90 3.87
CA ILE A 101 2.22 4.90 4.82
C ILE A 101 3.40 4.13 5.46
N ILE A 102 4.35 3.67 4.65
CA ILE A 102 5.53 2.94 5.15
C ILE A 102 6.40 3.84 6.04
N ASP A 103 6.68 5.07 5.60
CA ASP A 103 7.50 6.02 6.35
C ASP A 103 6.82 6.33 7.70
N LYS A 104 5.49 6.56 7.72
CA LYS A 104 4.72 6.82 8.94
C LYS A 104 4.62 5.61 9.85
N ALA A 105 4.40 4.41 9.31
CA ALA A 105 4.39 3.17 10.07
C ALA A 105 5.72 2.93 10.79
N ALA A 106 6.84 3.15 10.08
CA ALA A 106 8.18 3.09 10.67
C ALA A 106 8.36 4.11 11.81
N GLU A 107 7.86 5.35 11.66
CA GLU A 107 7.88 6.35 12.74
C GLU A 107 7.08 5.93 13.98
N MET A 108 6.04 5.10 13.78
CA MET A 108 5.18 4.60 14.85
C MET A 108 5.70 3.29 15.46
N GLY A 109 6.87 2.79 15.04
CA GLY A 109 7.50 1.60 15.61
C GLY A 109 7.21 0.29 14.87
N VAL A 110 6.54 0.34 13.71
CA VAL A 110 6.32 -0.85 12.87
C VAL A 110 7.65 -1.34 12.30
N GLU A 111 7.99 -2.60 12.54
CA GLU A 111 9.23 -3.25 12.11
C GLU A 111 9.02 -4.07 10.82
N ALA A 112 7.81 -4.58 10.58
CA ALA A 112 7.50 -5.40 9.41
C ALA A 112 6.13 -5.08 8.81
N ILE A 113 6.06 -5.02 7.47
CA ILE A 113 4.83 -4.86 6.70
C ILE A 113 4.67 -6.04 5.74
N THR A 114 3.56 -6.78 5.89
CA THR A 114 3.14 -7.81 4.93
C THR A 114 2.12 -7.21 3.99
N ILE A 115 2.35 -7.34 2.68
CA ILE A 115 1.56 -6.67 1.64
C ILE A 115 0.84 -7.73 0.79
N GLY A 116 -0.46 -7.56 0.63
CA GLY A 116 -1.28 -8.23 -0.39
C GLY A 116 -1.71 -7.22 -1.44
N MET A 117 -1.56 -7.55 -2.73
CA MET A 117 -2.05 -6.69 -3.80
C MET A 117 -2.35 -7.47 -5.08
N PRO A 118 -3.32 -7.01 -5.90
CA PRO A 118 -3.61 -7.58 -7.21
C PRO A 118 -2.58 -7.13 -8.25
N HIS A 119 -2.92 -7.29 -9.53
CA HIS A 119 -2.05 -6.96 -10.66
C HIS A 119 -1.89 -5.46 -10.94
N ARG A 120 -2.90 -4.62 -10.64
CA ARG A 120 -2.91 -3.18 -10.96
C ARG A 120 -1.73 -2.45 -10.31
N GLY A 121 -0.81 -1.96 -11.15
CA GLY A 121 0.39 -1.24 -10.72
C GLY A 121 1.39 -2.06 -9.91
N ARG A 122 1.30 -3.40 -9.90
CA ARG A 122 2.18 -4.25 -9.07
C ARG A 122 3.64 -4.12 -9.41
N LEU A 123 3.99 -4.09 -10.69
CA LEU A 123 5.38 -3.91 -11.12
C LEU A 123 5.91 -2.55 -10.66
N ASN A 124 5.05 -1.52 -10.66
CA ASN A 124 5.38 -0.18 -10.19
C ASN A 124 5.65 -0.18 -8.68
N VAL A 125 4.76 -0.79 -7.89
CA VAL A 125 4.96 -0.95 -6.43
C VAL A 125 6.23 -1.73 -6.13
N LEU A 126 6.50 -2.83 -6.86
CA LEU A 126 7.73 -3.59 -6.73
C LEU A 126 8.98 -2.73 -6.98
N ALA A 127 9.00 -1.96 -8.06
CA ALA A 127 10.14 -1.12 -8.43
C ALA A 127 10.31 0.09 -7.50
N ASN A 128 9.24 0.86 -7.30
CA ASN A 128 9.31 2.20 -6.73
C ASN A 128 8.99 2.27 -5.23
N VAL A 129 8.28 1.27 -4.68
CA VAL A 129 7.90 1.21 -3.26
C VAL A 129 8.75 0.17 -2.53
N VAL A 130 8.71 -1.08 -2.98
CA VAL A 130 9.45 -2.19 -2.33
C VAL A 130 10.93 -2.19 -2.68
N ARG A 131 11.32 -1.56 -3.80
CA ARG A 131 12.70 -1.48 -4.32
C ARG A 131 13.29 -2.81 -4.74
N LYS A 132 12.46 -3.70 -5.31
CA LYS A 132 12.97 -4.88 -6.03
C LYS A 132 13.90 -4.42 -7.14
N PRO A 133 15.11 -4.99 -7.28
CA PRO A 133 16.06 -4.57 -8.31
C PRO A 133 15.44 -4.61 -9.71
N LEU A 134 15.61 -3.52 -10.47
CA LEU A 134 15.05 -3.40 -11.82
C LEU A 134 15.54 -4.52 -12.75
N GLN A 135 16.79 -4.96 -12.60
CA GLN A 135 17.36 -6.07 -13.37
C GLN A 135 16.54 -7.35 -13.17
N THR A 136 16.12 -7.64 -11.93
CA THR A 136 15.27 -8.80 -11.62
C THR A 136 13.91 -8.66 -12.29
N ILE A 137 13.28 -7.48 -12.20
CA ILE A 137 11.98 -7.22 -12.86
C ILE A 137 12.11 -7.38 -14.38
N PHE A 138 13.13 -6.81 -15.00
CA PHE A 138 13.33 -6.87 -16.45
C PHE A 138 13.69 -8.27 -16.95
N ASN A 139 14.33 -9.10 -16.12
CA ASN A 139 14.57 -10.50 -16.45
C ASN A 139 13.26 -11.30 -16.56
N GLU A 140 12.25 -10.96 -15.77
CA GLU A 140 10.92 -11.60 -15.84
C GLU A 140 10.17 -11.25 -17.14
N PHE A 141 10.52 -10.16 -17.82
CA PHE A 141 10.02 -9.88 -19.17
C PHE A 141 10.70 -10.72 -20.26
N LYS A 142 11.86 -11.34 -19.96
CA LYS A 142 12.63 -12.19 -20.89
C LYS A 142 12.41 -13.69 -20.67
N GLY A 143 11.48 -14.07 -19.78
CA GLY A 143 11.18 -15.48 -19.46
C GLY A 143 11.62 -15.92 -18.06
N GLY A 144 12.28 -15.07 -17.27
CA GLY A 144 12.64 -15.37 -15.88
C GLY A 144 13.78 -16.40 -15.73
N PRO A 145 14.05 -16.88 -14.51
CA PRO A 145 15.01 -17.96 -14.28
C PRO A 145 14.51 -19.25 -14.92
N LYS A 146 15.33 -19.86 -15.77
CA LYS A 146 15.01 -21.11 -16.46
C LYS A 146 15.25 -22.31 -15.55
N LEU A 147 14.44 -23.36 -15.75
CA LEU A 147 14.62 -24.64 -15.08
C LEU A 147 16.00 -25.23 -15.39
N LYS A 148 16.55 -25.98 -14.44
CA LYS A 148 17.84 -26.67 -14.61
C LYS A 148 17.86 -27.57 -15.85
N GLU A 149 16.72 -28.20 -16.16
CA GLU A 149 16.54 -29.07 -17.33
C GLU A 149 16.59 -28.30 -18.67
N GLU A 150 16.19 -27.03 -18.70
CA GLU A 150 16.23 -26.19 -19.89
C GLU A 150 17.61 -25.59 -20.17
N LEU A 151 18.48 -25.56 -19.16
CA LEU A 151 19.77 -24.85 -19.23
C LEU A 151 20.96 -25.75 -19.58
N GLY A 152 20.78 -27.06 -19.70
CA GLY A 152 21.72 -28.02 -20.28
C GLY A 152 23.05 -28.22 -19.52
N ASN A 153 23.70 -27.15 -19.05
CA ASN A 153 25.02 -27.13 -18.41
C ASN A 153 25.25 -25.91 -17.46
N GLU A 154 24.25 -25.06 -17.18
CA GLU A 154 24.41 -23.98 -16.20
C GLU A 154 23.78 -24.29 -14.84
N SER A 155 24.44 -23.80 -13.78
CA SER A 155 24.14 -23.98 -12.36
C SER A 155 22.84 -23.29 -11.90
N SER A 156 21.72 -23.50 -12.60
CA SER A 156 20.41 -23.12 -12.07
C SER A 156 20.00 -24.14 -11.01
N SER A 157 19.86 -23.68 -9.76
CA SER A 157 19.23 -24.43 -8.67
C SER A 157 17.72 -24.25 -8.65
N TYR A 158 17.12 -23.66 -9.69
CA TYR A 158 15.70 -23.35 -9.75
C TYR A 158 14.89 -24.58 -10.14
N THR A 159 14.05 -25.04 -9.22
CA THR A 159 13.19 -26.23 -9.36
C THR A 159 11.70 -25.90 -9.41
N GLY A 160 11.32 -24.61 -9.37
CA GLY A 160 9.92 -24.19 -9.39
C GLY A 160 9.36 -24.12 -10.81
N SER A 161 8.07 -24.41 -10.98
CA SER A 161 7.37 -24.28 -12.27
C SER A 161 7.23 -22.83 -12.76
N GLY A 162 7.63 -21.85 -11.94
CA GLY A 162 7.41 -20.43 -12.19
C GLY A 162 5.97 -19.99 -11.96
N ASP A 163 5.76 -18.68 -12.13
CA ASP A 163 4.46 -18.02 -12.23
C ASP A 163 4.63 -16.76 -13.09
N VAL A 164 3.55 -16.11 -13.50
CA VAL A 164 3.63 -14.85 -14.23
C VAL A 164 4.19 -13.72 -13.35
N LYS A 165 4.93 -12.80 -13.97
CA LYS A 165 5.68 -11.71 -13.31
C LYS A 165 4.91 -10.90 -12.26
N TYR A 166 3.60 -10.73 -12.44
CA TYR A 166 2.72 -10.01 -11.52
C TYR A 166 2.08 -10.88 -10.42
N HIS A 167 2.53 -12.13 -10.25
CA HIS A 167 2.18 -12.98 -9.11
C HIS A 167 3.36 -13.20 -8.15
N LEU A 168 4.59 -12.96 -8.61
CA LEU A 168 5.78 -13.23 -7.82
C LEU A 168 5.85 -12.30 -6.59
N GLY A 169 6.06 -12.91 -5.43
CA GLY A 169 6.31 -12.20 -4.17
C GLY A 169 7.74 -11.66 -4.10
N THR A 170 8.00 -10.80 -3.12
CA THR A 170 9.35 -10.34 -2.81
C THR A 170 9.46 -9.97 -1.34
N SER A 171 10.66 -10.03 -0.78
CA SER A 171 10.94 -9.55 0.56
C SER A 171 12.20 -8.70 0.53
N PHE A 172 12.14 -7.53 1.17
CA PHE A 172 13.22 -6.56 1.12
C PHE A 172 13.25 -5.73 2.40
N ASP A 173 14.43 -5.55 2.97
CA ASP A 173 14.64 -4.66 4.11
C ASP A 173 14.97 -3.26 3.60
N ARG A 174 14.16 -2.29 4.00
CA ARG A 174 14.28 -0.91 3.55
C ARG A 174 14.79 -0.03 4.70
N PRO A 175 15.81 0.83 4.48
CA PRO A 175 16.18 1.85 5.46
C PRO A 175 15.06 2.88 5.61
N THR A 176 14.74 3.19 6.86
CA THR A 176 13.79 4.22 7.28
C THR A 176 14.47 5.60 7.34
N LEU A 177 13.68 6.68 7.26
CA LEU A 177 14.21 8.05 7.33
C LEU A 177 14.86 8.40 8.69
N ARG A 178 14.56 7.66 9.77
CA ARG A 178 15.04 7.93 11.13
C ARG A 178 16.15 6.98 11.62
N GLY A 179 16.76 6.21 10.72
CA GLY A 179 17.94 5.39 11.07
C GLY A 179 17.68 3.95 11.50
N GLY A 180 16.49 3.38 11.23
CA GLY A 180 16.21 1.94 11.34
C GLY A 180 15.98 1.26 9.99
N GLN A 181 15.56 -0.01 10.02
CA GLN A 181 15.09 -0.76 8.86
C GLN A 181 13.65 -1.23 9.06
N ILE A 182 12.89 -1.29 7.97
CA ILE A 182 11.55 -1.88 7.94
C ILE A 182 11.52 -3.02 6.91
N HIS A 183 11.04 -4.17 7.34
CA HIS A 183 10.96 -5.35 6.48
C HIS A 183 9.66 -5.35 5.68
N LEU A 184 9.76 -5.29 4.35
CA LEU A 184 8.61 -5.34 3.45
C LEU A 184 8.50 -6.72 2.82
N SER A 185 7.34 -7.36 2.93
CA SER A 185 7.07 -8.67 2.33
C SER A 185 5.82 -8.61 1.46
N LEU A 186 6.00 -8.53 0.14
CA LEU A 186 4.92 -8.70 -0.83
C LEU A 186 4.63 -10.19 -1.03
N VAL A 187 3.42 -10.61 -0.71
CA VAL A 187 3.01 -12.01 -0.81
C VAL A 187 2.75 -12.37 -2.28
N ALA A 188 3.13 -13.60 -2.65
CA ALA A 188 2.78 -14.15 -3.96
C ALA A 188 1.29 -14.51 -3.99
N ASN A 189 0.62 -14.28 -5.11
CA ASN A 189 -0.83 -14.51 -5.21
C ASN A 189 -1.22 -15.07 -6.57
N PRO A 190 -2.24 -15.93 -6.64
CA PRO A 190 -2.79 -16.36 -7.92
C PRO A 190 -3.58 -15.22 -8.59
N SER A 191 -4.05 -15.46 -9.82
CA SER A 191 -4.98 -14.57 -10.53
C SER A 191 -6.35 -14.42 -9.84
N HIS A 192 -6.72 -15.36 -8.96
CA HIS A 192 -7.95 -15.30 -8.17
C HIS A 192 -7.88 -14.11 -7.22
N LEU A 193 -8.54 -13.01 -7.60
CA LEU A 193 -8.50 -11.75 -6.86
C LEU A 193 -9.00 -11.96 -5.44
N GLU A 194 -8.45 -11.18 -4.49
CA GLU A 194 -8.77 -11.21 -3.06
C GLU A 194 -8.38 -12.49 -2.30
N ALA A 195 -8.03 -13.59 -3.00
CA ALA A 195 -7.61 -14.84 -2.37
C ALA A 195 -6.36 -14.69 -1.47
N VAL A 196 -5.53 -13.68 -1.72
CA VAL A 196 -4.32 -13.40 -0.94
C VAL A 196 -4.61 -12.73 0.41
N ASN A 197 -5.81 -12.18 0.62
CA ASN A 197 -6.10 -11.33 1.79
C ASN A 197 -5.94 -12.10 3.10
N THR A 198 -6.56 -13.28 3.21
CA THR A 198 -6.45 -14.16 4.39
C THR A 198 -5.04 -14.73 4.56
N VAL A 199 -4.32 -14.95 3.46
CA VAL A 199 -2.92 -15.39 3.50
C VAL A 199 -2.03 -14.30 4.12
N VAL A 200 -2.26 -13.03 3.75
CA VAL A 200 -1.50 -11.89 4.28
C VAL A 200 -1.83 -11.64 5.74
N THR A 201 -3.11 -11.68 6.14
CA THR A 201 -3.49 -11.53 7.55
C THR A 201 -2.94 -12.67 8.39
N GLY A 202 -3.04 -13.92 7.93
CA GLY A 202 -2.45 -15.09 8.58
C GLY A 202 -0.92 -15.02 8.71
N LYS A 203 -0.22 -14.63 7.65
CA LYS A 203 1.24 -14.41 7.69
C LYS A 203 1.61 -13.29 8.66
N THR A 204 0.83 -12.22 8.72
CA THR A 204 1.04 -11.12 9.67
C THR A 204 0.81 -11.58 11.11
N ARG A 205 -0.25 -12.33 11.38
CA ARG A 205 -0.52 -12.92 12.69
C ARG A 205 0.60 -13.86 13.14
N ALA A 206 1.12 -14.69 12.22
CA ALA A 206 2.28 -15.53 12.51
C ALA A 206 3.50 -14.69 12.89
N LYS A 207 3.79 -13.60 12.17
CA LYS A 207 4.88 -12.67 12.53
C LYS A 207 4.67 -12.05 13.92
N GLN A 208 3.45 -11.63 14.24
CA GLN A 208 3.13 -11.10 15.58
C GLN A 208 3.44 -12.13 16.67
N PHE A 209 3.04 -13.39 16.45
CA PHE A 209 3.32 -14.48 17.39
C PHE A 209 4.84 -14.73 17.57
N TYR A 210 5.57 -14.94 16.48
CA TYR A 210 7.00 -15.26 16.54
C TYR A 210 7.85 -14.08 17.04
N ASN A 211 7.42 -12.83 16.79
CA ASN A 211 8.10 -11.63 17.25
C ASN A 211 7.68 -11.18 18.65
N LYS A 212 6.83 -11.95 19.35
CA LYS A 212 6.31 -11.62 20.69
C LYS A 212 5.65 -10.23 20.71
N ASP A 213 4.81 -9.98 19.73
CA ASP A 213 4.05 -8.73 19.54
C ASP A 213 2.56 -8.98 19.85
N PRO A 214 2.18 -9.08 21.13
CA PRO A 214 0.80 -9.42 21.53
C PRO A 214 -0.22 -8.33 21.19
N HIS A 215 0.23 -7.09 21.02
CA HIS A 215 -0.61 -5.93 20.70
C HIS A 215 -0.69 -5.65 19.20
N GLY A 216 0.19 -6.25 18.38
CA GLY A 216 0.21 -6.07 16.93
C GLY A 216 0.82 -4.74 16.50
N ASP A 217 1.65 -4.12 17.34
CA ASP A 217 2.20 -2.78 17.13
C ASP A 217 3.42 -2.78 16.20
N LYS A 218 4.07 -3.94 16.02
CA LYS A 218 5.32 -4.08 15.26
C LYS A 218 5.12 -4.69 13.88
N SER A 219 4.06 -5.47 13.69
CA SER A 219 3.79 -6.19 12.44
C SER A 219 2.44 -5.78 11.84
N MET A 220 2.49 -5.10 10.69
CA MET A 220 1.31 -4.56 10.01
C MET A 220 0.98 -5.32 8.72
N ALA A 221 -0.31 -5.53 8.46
CA ALA A 221 -0.82 -5.99 7.17
C ALA A 221 -1.28 -4.79 6.33
N VAL A 222 -0.95 -4.78 5.04
CA VAL A 222 -1.49 -3.83 4.06
C VAL A 222 -2.11 -4.62 2.91
N LEU A 223 -3.40 -4.40 2.67
CA LEU A 223 -4.14 -5.02 1.59
C LEU A 223 -4.52 -3.94 0.57
N LEU A 224 -4.10 -4.14 -0.68
CA LEU A 224 -4.53 -3.34 -1.83
C LEU A 224 -5.56 -4.14 -2.61
N HIS A 225 -6.60 -3.46 -3.09
CA HIS A 225 -7.73 -4.11 -3.75
C HIS A 225 -8.06 -3.42 -5.08
N GLY A 226 -8.71 -4.15 -5.98
CA GLY A 226 -9.45 -3.55 -7.10
C GLY A 226 -10.90 -3.31 -6.67
N ASP A 227 -11.49 -2.20 -7.08
CA ASP A 227 -12.86 -1.80 -6.74
C ASP A 227 -13.92 -2.87 -7.09
N GLY A 228 -13.84 -3.45 -8.29
CA GLY A 228 -14.77 -4.52 -8.70
C GLY A 228 -14.57 -5.84 -7.94
N ALA A 229 -13.33 -6.17 -7.56
CA ALA A 229 -13.04 -7.40 -6.83
C ALA A 229 -13.39 -7.27 -5.35
N PHE A 230 -13.09 -6.12 -4.75
CA PHE A 230 -13.38 -5.82 -3.35
C PHE A 230 -14.87 -5.98 -3.03
N SER A 231 -15.73 -5.47 -3.91
CA SER A 231 -17.18 -5.54 -3.75
C SER A 231 -17.78 -6.92 -4.06
N GLY A 232 -17.18 -7.66 -5.00
CA GLY A 232 -17.76 -8.90 -5.55
C GLY A 232 -17.24 -10.21 -4.96
N GLN A 233 -16.09 -10.24 -4.28
CA GLN A 233 -15.50 -11.47 -3.76
C GLN A 233 -15.85 -11.69 -2.29
N GLY A 234 -16.54 -12.80 -2.00
CA GLY A 234 -16.99 -13.16 -0.63
C GLY A 234 -15.86 -13.19 0.41
N ILE A 235 -14.65 -13.61 0.00
CA ILE A 235 -13.49 -13.70 0.88
C ILE A 235 -13.05 -12.35 1.47
N VAL A 236 -13.43 -11.23 0.85
CA VAL A 236 -13.20 -9.89 1.41
C VAL A 236 -13.97 -9.73 2.71
N TYR A 237 -15.27 -10.07 2.69
CA TYR A 237 -16.14 -9.99 3.85
C TYR A 237 -15.74 -11.01 4.93
N GLU A 238 -15.37 -12.23 4.54
CA GLU A 238 -14.82 -13.22 5.47
C GLU A 238 -13.53 -12.71 6.16
N THR A 239 -12.65 -12.02 5.41
CA THR A 239 -11.44 -11.41 5.97
C THR A 239 -11.79 -10.29 6.98
N LEU A 240 -12.80 -9.47 6.67
CA LEU A 240 -13.28 -8.43 7.58
C LEU A 240 -13.89 -9.02 8.86
N ASP A 241 -14.68 -10.09 8.74
CA ASP A 241 -15.28 -10.79 9.89
C ASP A 241 -14.21 -11.36 10.83
N MET A 242 -13.07 -11.79 10.30
CA MET A 242 -11.94 -12.26 11.09
C MET A 242 -11.17 -11.14 11.83
N SER A 243 -11.36 -9.87 11.46
CA SER A 243 -10.48 -8.76 11.89
C SER A 243 -10.46 -8.49 13.40
N LYS A 244 -11.49 -8.92 14.13
CA LYS A 244 -11.62 -8.73 15.59
C LYS A 244 -11.75 -10.03 16.38
N LEU A 245 -11.57 -11.18 15.71
CA LEU A 245 -11.56 -12.45 16.42
C LEU A 245 -10.26 -12.58 17.25
N PRO A 246 -10.31 -13.24 18.42
CA PRO A 246 -9.15 -13.45 19.29
C PRO A 246 -7.96 -14.17 18.62
#